data_AF-A0A257ISJ0-F1
#
_entry.id   AF-A0A257ISJ0-F1
#
_cell.length_a   1.000
_cell.length_b   1.000
_cell.length_c   1.000
_cell.angle_alpha   90.00
_cell.angle_beta   90.00
_cell.angle_gamma   90.00
#
_symmetry.space_group_name_H-M   'P 1'
#
loop_
_entity.id
_entity.type
_entity.pdbx_description
1 polymer ?
#
loop_
_entity_poly.entity_id
_entity_poly.type
_entity_poly.pdbx_seq_one_letter_code
_entity_poly.pdbx_strand_id
1 'polypeptide(L)'
;MALTTRLRQLCVPLAAALSGLTTSTPAAADWLGVPAGYQLVWADEFNTDGLPDPTKWANDTGRNKEGWHNNELQYYAGPRAENAVVKGGRLILTARHESLSKAADWGGQRYTSSRLITRGKADWTYGYFEVRARMPCGQGTWPAIWTLGTGGRWPEDGELDIMEHLGSDPQRVSSAVHVATGHGGQAMGGAARLLDACTTFHTYQMHWTPNDV
;
A
#
# COMPACT_ATOMS: atom_id res chain seq x y z
N MET A 1 -6.07 -4.32 -9.49
CA MET A 1 -4.74 -3.68 -9.35
C MET A 1 -3.67 -4.68 -9.71
N ALA A 2 -2.54 -4.26 -10.28
CA ALA A 2 -1.36 -5.10 -10.40
C ALA A 2 -0.13 -4.39 -9.84
N LEU A 3 0.78 -5.08 -9.14
CA LEU A 3 1.92 -4.43 -8.47
C LEU A 3 3.19 -5.29 -8.32
N THR A 4 4.31 -4.62 -8.05
CA THR A 4 5.59 -5.11 -7.49
C THR A 4 6.01 -4.27 -6.28
N THR A 5 6.68 -4.84 -5.28
CA THR A 5 7.03 -4.13 -4.02
C THR A 5 8.51 -4.28 -3.67
N ARG A 6 9.15 -3.15 -3.34
CA ARG A 6 10.54 -3.09 -2.85
C ARG A 6 10.60 -2.22 -1.60
N LEU A 7 11.45 -2.60 -0.66
CA LEU A 7 11.81 -1.79 0.49
C LEU A 7 13.32 -1.74 0.65
N ARG A 8 13.80 -0.52 0.89
CA ARG A 8 15.19 -0.22 1.17
C ARG A 8 15.35 0.47 2.52
N GLN A 9 16.44 0.20 3.22
CA GLN A 9 16.79 0.89 4.47
C GLN A 9 18.17 1.54 4.35
N LEU A 10 18.40 2.62 5.09
CA LEU A 10 19.67 3.32 5.10
C LEU A 10 20.77 2.41 5.66
N CYS A 11 21.79 2.15 4.85
CA CYS A 11 23.06 1.61 5.29
C CYS A 11 23.95 2.79 5.68
N VAL A 12 24.25 2.93 6.97
CA VAL A 12 25.26 3.88 7.44
C VAL A 12 26.62 3.20 7.32
N PRO A 13 27.49 3.54 6.35
CA PRO A 13 28.89 3.17 6.46
C PRO A 13 29.49 3.95 7.64
N LEU A 14 30.38 3.32 8.39
CA LEU A 14 31.14 3.98 9.44
C LEU A 14 32.11 4.99 8.81
N ALA A 15 31.63 6.19 8.44
CA ALA A 15 32.47 7.29 7.99
C ALA A 15 31.77 8.64 8.16
N ALA A 16 32.40 9.52 8.93
CA ALA A 16 32.01 10.91 9.09
C ALA A 16 32.38 11.74 7.85
N ALA A 17 31.47 12.60 7.37
CA ALA A 17 31.85 13.79 6.61
C ALA A 17 30.76 14.88 6.66
N LEU A 18 31.24 16.13 6.73
CA LEU A 18 30.50 17.37 6.94
C LEU A 18 29.73 17.89 5.71
N SER A 19 28.76 18.73 6.05
CA SER A 19 27.75 19.49 5.28
C SER A 19 28.15 20.23 4.00
N GLY A 20 27.16 20.37 3.11
CA GLY A 20 26.94 21.53 2.25
C GLY A 20 25.46 21.66 1.89
N LEU A 21 24.78 22.72 2.34
CA LEU A 21 23.39 23.02 1.97
C LEU A 21 23.39 23.90 0.72
N THR A 22 22.84 23.39 -0.39
CA THR A 22 22.45 24.20 -1.55
C THR A 22 20.94 24.17 -1.68
N THR A 23 20.31 25.33 -1.70
CA THR A 23 18.89 25.49 -1.99
C THR A 23 18.67 25.46 -3.50
N SER A 24 17.96 24.44 -4.00
CA SER A 24 17.46 24.40 -5.37
C SER A 24 15.93 24.58 -5.39
N THR A 25 15.49 25.40 -6.33
CA THR A 25 14.10 25.70 -6.70
C THR A 25 13.32 24.42 -7.02
N PRO A 26 12.03 24.26 -6.66
CA PRO A 26 11.29 23.04 -6.98
C PRO A 26 10.97 22.98 -8.47
N ALA A 27 11.65 22.10 -9.18
CA ALA A 27 11.26 21.64 -10.51
C ALA A 27 10.17 20.56 -10.37
N ALA A 28 9.34 20.42 -11.41
CA ALA A 28 8.26 19.44 -11.50
C ALA A 28 8.71 18.06 -11.00
N ALA A 29 7.96 17.48 -10.06
CA ALA A 29 8.24 16.25 -9.31
C ALA A 29 9.20 15.29 -10.05
N ASP A 30 10.49 15.54 -9.87
CA ASP A 30 11.55 14.66 -10.33
C ASP A 30 11.35 13.35 -9.56
N TRP A 31 11.48 12.25 -10.28
CA TRP A 31 11.56 10.91 -9.70
C TRP A 31 12.51 11.00 -8.50
N LEU A 32 12.01 10.78 -7.28
CA LEU A 32 12.88 10.69 -6.11
C LEU A 32 13.69 9.41 -6.35
N GLY A 33 14.86 9.53 -6.96
CA GLY A 33 15.80 8.42 -7.01
C GLY A 33 15.97 7.86 -5.61
N VAL A 34 16.14 6.55 -5.49
CA VAL A 34 16.44 5.90 -4.21
C VAL A 34 17.50 6.74 -3.49
N PRO A 35 17.21 7.27 -2.28
CA PRO A 35 18.14 8.17 -1.61
C PRO A 35 19.50 7.50 -1.39
N ALA A 36 20.58 8.29 -1.48
CA ALA A 36 21.92 7.78 -1.32
C ALA A 36 22.08 7.06 0.04
N GLY A 37 22.76 5.92 0.03
CA GLY A 37 22.97 5.09 1.21
C GLY A 37 21.87 4.07 1.48
N TYR A 38 20.72 4.08 0.79
CA TYR A 38 19.67 3.08 0.99
C TYR A 38 19.97 1.77 0.25
N GLN A 39 19.91 0.64 0.97
CA GLN A 39 20.10 -0.71 0.44
C GLN A 39 18.81 -1.53 0.51
N LEU A 40 18.60 -2.41 -0.47
CA LEU A 40 17.42 -3.29 -0.49
C LEU A 40 17.49 -4.28 0.67
N VAL A 41 16.46 -4.29 1.51
CA VAL A 41 16.36 -5.20 2.67
C VAL A 41 15.19 -6.17 2.55
N TRP A 42 14.19 -5.83 1.75
CA TRP A 42 13.05 -6.70 1.50
C TRP A 42 12.42 -6.39 0.14
N ALA A 43 11.93 -7.41 -0.55
CA ALA A 43 11.21 -7.25 -1.81
C ALA A 43 10.29 -8.43 -2.09
N ASP A 44 9.24 -8.16 -2.87
CA ASP A 44 8.54 -9.16 -3.65
C ASP A 44 8.38 -8.68 -5.09
N GLU A 45 9.06 -9.37 -5.99
CA GLU A 45 9.04 -9.12 -7.43
C GLU A 45 7.96 -9.96 -8.14
N PHE A 46 7.24 -10.83 -7.41
CA PHE A 46 6.14 -11.63 -7.93
C PHE A 46 6.51 -12.48 -9.16
N ASN A 47 7.70 -13.09 -9.10
CA ASN A 47 8.26 -13.91 -10.19
C ASN A 47 7.75 -15.36 -10.21
N THR A 48 7.01 -15.80 -9.19
CA THR A 48 6.49 -17.17 -9.09
C THR A 48 4.98 -17.15 -9.26
N ASP A 49 4.50 -17.68 -10.39
CA ASP A 49 3.06 -17.78 -10.68
C ASP A 49 2.34 -18.64 -9.62
N GLY A 50 1.12 -18.24 -9.23
CA GLY A 50 0.31 -18.92 -8.23
C GLY A 50 -0.29 -17.99 -7.19
N LEU A 51 -0.53 -18.51 -5.98
CA LEU A 51 -0.94 -17.67 -4.85
C LEU A 51 0.25 -16.79 -4.36
N PRO A 52 -0.02 -15.64 -3.72
CA PRO A 52 1.04 -14.85 -3.09
C PRO A 52 1.88 -15.67 -2.12
N ASP A 53 3.19 -15.38 -2.05
CA ASP A 53 4.14 -16.10 -1.20
C ASP A 53 3.72 -16.01 0.28
N PRO A 54 3.31 -17.14 0.91
CA PRO A 54 2.80 -17.12 2.28
C PRO A 54 3.90 -16.82 3.31
N THR A 55 5.18 -16.84 2.95
CA THR A 55 6.26 -16.38 3.82
C THR A 55 6.35 -14.86 3.89
N LYS A 56 5.78 -14.15 2.90
CA LYS A 56 5.79 -12.68 2.79
C LYS A 56 4.42 -12.04 3.06
N TRP A 57 3.35 -12.69 2.65
CA TRP A 57 1.99 -12.13 2.66
C TRP A 57 1.00 -13.01 3.41
N ALA A 58 0.14 -12.37 4.21
CA ALA A 58 -1.07 -12.98 4.76
C ALA A 58 -2.31 -12.28 4.19
N ASN A 59 -3.41 -13.01 4.07
CA ASN A 59 -4.73 -12.44 3.79
C ASN A 59 -5.35 -11.94 5.10
N ASP A 60 -5.79 -10.69 5.13
CA ASP A 60 -6.54 -10.14 6.25
C ASP A 60 -8.04 -10.38 6.08
N THR A 61 -8.56 -11.35 6.82
CA THR A 61 -9.98 -11.73 6.80
C THR A 61 -10.68 -11.40 8.12
N GLY A 62 -9.98 -10.74 9.05
CA GLY A 62 -10.33 -10.71 10.47
C GLY A 62 -11.62 -9.96 10.82
N ARG A 63 -12.17 -9.15 9.92
CA ARG A 63 -13.44 -8.40 10.12
C ARG A 63 -14.51 -8.70 9.09
N ASN A 64 -14.40 -9.79 8.33
CA ASN A 64 -15.41 -10.10 7.32
C ASN A 64 -16.80 -10.28 7.94
N LYS A 65 -16.92 -10.78 9.17
CA LYS A 65 -18.24 -11.01 9.77
C LYS A 65 -18.88 -9.71 10.25
N GLU A 66 -18.08 -8.77 10.73
CA GLU A 66 -18.49 -7.49 11.31
C GLU A 66 -18.60 -6.37 10.26
N GLY A 67 -17.99 -6.55 9.09
CA GLY A 67 -17.73 -5.48 8.12
C GLY A 67 -16.45 -4.71 8.45
N TRP A 68 -15.90 -4.00 7.46
CA TRP A 68 -14.68 -3.21 7.65
C TRP A 68 -14.99 -1.79 8.12
N HIS A 69 -13.95 -1.07 8.56
CA HIS A 69 -14.08 0.18 9.32
C HIS A 69 -14.77 1.32 8.57
N ASN A 70 -14.81 1.26 7.23
CA ASN A 70 -15.24 2.36 6.38
C ASN A 70 -16.55 2.06 5.60
N ASN A 71 -17.45 1.25 6.17
CA ASN A 71 -18.66 0.78 5.48
C ASN A 71 -18.35 0.07 4.15
N GLU A 72 -17.21 -0.61 4.09
CA GLU A 72 -16.74 -1.29 2.89
C GLU A 72 -17.62 -2.50 2.59
N LEU A 73 -17.90 -2.75 1.30
CA LEU A 73 -18.93 -3.71 0.88
C LEU A 73 -18.37 -5.09 0.50
N GLN A 74 -17.05 -5.24 0.49
CA GLN A 74 -16.37 -6.46 0.06
C GLN A 74 -16.04 -7.38 1.24
N TYR A 75 -16.13 -8.67 0.96
CA TYR A 75 -15.52 -9.73 1.74
C TYR A 75 -14.07 -9.89 1.26
N TYR A 76 -13.09 -9.71 2.15
CA TYR A 76 -11.70 -10.02 1.79
C TYR A 76 -11.49 -11.53 1.91
N ALA A 77 -11.28 -12.20 0.78
CA ALA A 77 -11.07 -13.63 0.75
C ALA A 77 -9.73 -14.01 1.37
N GLY A 78 -9.70 -15.20 1.97
CA GLY A 78 -8.45 -15.93 2.25
C GLY A 78 -7.70 -16.26 0.94
N PRO A 79 -6.74 -17.19 0.98
CA PRO A 79 -5.98 -17.56 -0.22
C PRO A 79 -6.90 -18.09 -1.35
N ARG A 80 -7.17 -17.23 -2.35
CA ARG A 80 -8.07 -17.49 -3.47
C ARG A 80 -7.57 -16.78 -4.74
N ALA A 81 -7.27 -17.56 -5.77
CA ALA A 81 -6.67 -17.06 -7.01
C ALA A 81 -7.56 -16.06 -7.76
N GLU A 82 -8.88 -16.15 -7.59
CA GLU A 82 -9.83 -15.20 -8.17
C GLU A 82 -9.70 -13.79 -7.61
N ASN A 83 -9.18 -13.64 -6.39
CA ASN A 83 -9.02 -12.34 -5.72
C ASN A 83 -7.56 -11.90 -5.61
N ALA A 84 -6.61 -12.82 -5.44
CA ALA A 84 -5.18 -12.54 -5.41
C ALA A 84 -4.38 -13.65 -6.11
N VAL A 85 -3.69 -13.29 -7.19
CA VAL A 85 -2.86 -14.24 -7.96
C VAL A 85 -1.60 -13.54 -8.45
N VAL A 86 -0.46 -14.22 -8.34
CA VAL A 86 0.76 -13.85 -9.04
C VAL A 86 0.72 -14.48 -10.42
N LYS A 87 0.86 -13.65 -11.46
CA LYS A 87 0.86 -14.12 -12.84
C LYS A 87 1.66 -13.20 -13.76
N GLY A 88 2.73 -13.74 -14.34
CA GLY A 88 3.55 -13.03 -15.32
C GLY A 88 4.30 -11.85 -14.71
N GLY A 89 5.01 -12.09 -13.59
CA GLY A 89 5.88 -11.10 -12.95
C GLY A 89 5.16 -9.99 -12.18
N ARG A 90 3.93 -10.26 -11.71
CA ARG A 90 3.10 -9.28 -10.99
C ARG A 90 2.08 -9.96 -10.11
N LEU A 91 1.81 -9.36 -8.96
CA LEU A 91 0.60 -9.63 -8.20
C LEU A 91 -0.59 -8.97 -8.89
N ILE A 92 -1.72 -9.67 -8.97
CA ILE A 92 -3.00 -9.17 -9.48
C ILE A 92 -4.04 -9.31 -8.37
N LEU A 93 -4.52 -8.17 -7.87
CA LEU A 93 -5.65 -8.09 -6.94
C LEU A 93 -6.92 -7.74 -7.70
N THR A 94 -7.96 -8.56 -7.52
CA THR A 94 -9.22 -8.44 -8.26
C THR A 94 -10.40 -8.33 -7.29
N ALA A 95 -11.09 -7.20 -7.37
CA ALA A 95 -12.41 -7.05 -6.77
C ALA A 95 -13.46 -7.65 -7.73
N ARG A 96 -14.42 -8.40 -7.18
CA ARG A 96 -15.44 -9.11 -7.98
C ARG A 96 -16.82 -8.89 -7.39
N HIS A 97 -17.83 -8.78 -8.24
CA HIS A 97 -19.22 -8.77 -7.81
C HIS A 97 -19.70 -10.23 -7.66
N GLU A 98 -19.49 -10.78 -6.48
CA GLU A 98 -19.92 -12.12 -6.08
C GLU A 98 -20.07 -12.18 -4.55
N SER A 99 -20.84 -13.15 -4.07
CA SER A 99 -21.03 -13.37 -2.64
C SER A 99 -20.48 -14.75 -2.23
N LEU A 100 -19.72 -14.79 -1.13
CA LEU A 100 -19.26 -16.02 -0.50
C LEU A 100 -20.13 -16.38 0.71
N SER A 101 -21.44 -16.42 0.51
CA SER A 101 -22.44 -16.64 1.58
C SER A 101 -22.34 -17.96 2.33
N LYS A 102 -21.51 -18.89 1.84
CA LYS A 102 -21.20 -20.17 2.50
C LYS A 102 -19.97 -20.10 3.41
N ALA A 103 -19.19 -19.02 3.36
CA ALA A 103 -18.02 -18.86 4.22
C ALA A 103 -18.47 -18.59 5.67
N ALA A 104 -17.78 -19.18 6.65
CA ALA A 104 -18.17 -19.11 8.06
C ALA A 104 -18.09 -17.68 8.65
N ASP A 105 -17.24 -16.84 8.07
CA ASP A 105 -17.01 -15.44 8.40
C ASP A 105 -17.75 -14.48 7.46
N TRP A 106 -18.68 -14.95 6.64
CA TRP A 106 -19.47 -14.07 5.77
C TRP A 106 -20.43 -13.21 6.58
N GLY A 107 -20.46 -11.91 6.28
CA GLY A 107 -21.23 -10.88 7.01
C GLY A 107 -22.26 -10.14 6.16
N GLY A 108 -22.70 -10.68 5.01
CA GLY A 108 -23.70 -10.03 4.14
C GLY A 108 -23.12 -9.38 2.87
N GLN A 109 -21.82 -9.49 2.63
CA GLN A 109 -21.14 -8.82 1.52
C GLN A 109 -21.58 -9.36 0.16
N ARG A 110 -21.63 -8.45 -0.82
CA ARG A 110 -21.98 -8.74 -2.23
C ARG A 110 -20.78 -8.63 -3.17
N TYR A 111 -19.62 -8.25 -2.66
CA TYR A 111 -18.37 -8.20 -3.40
C TYR A 111 -17.32 -9.06 -2.71
N THR A 112 -16.32 -9.51 -3.45
CA THR A 112 -15.09 -10.10 -2.91
C THR A 112 -13.88 -9.31 -3.34
N SER A 113 -12.83 -9.31 -2.53
CA SER A 113 -11.52 -8.73 -2.85
C SER A 113 -10.43 -9.46 -2.06
N SER A 114 -9.21 -8.93 -2.04
CA SER A 114 -8.13 -9.39 -1.15
C SER A 114 -7.43 -8.20 -0.50
N ARG A 115 -7.09 -8.34 0.78
CA ARG A 115 -6.26 -7.43 1.57
C ARG A 115 -5.03 -8.21 2.01
N LEU A 116 -3.89 -7.94 1.39
CA LEU A 116 -2.63 -8.59 1.74
C LEU A 116 -1.85 -7.73 2.72
N ILE A 117 -1.34 -8.36 3.77
CA ILE A 117 -0.58 -7.71 4.84
C ILE A 117 0.73 -8.47 5.12
N THR A 118 1.74 -7.75 5.60
CA THR A 118 3.00 -8.33 6.08
C THR A 118 3.02 -8.56 7.59
N ARG A 119 1.94 -8.22 8.30
CA ARG A 119 1.81 -8.41 9.76
C ARG A 119 2.13 -9.85 10.17
N GLY A 120 3.04 -9.99 11.15
CA GLY A 120 3.52 -11.29 11.62
C GLY A 120 4.53 -11.96 10.68
N LYS A 121 5.03 -11.25 9.66
CA LYS A 121 6.01 -11.73 8.68
C LYS A 121 7.18 -10.76 8.54
N ALA A 122 6.87 -9.48 8.31
CA ALA A 122 7.85 -8.41 8.24
C ALA A 122 7.21 -7.07 8.61
N ASP A 123 7.97 -6.29 9.38
CA ASP A 123 7.70 -4.91 9.75
C ASP A 123 9.01 -4.14 9.77
N TRP A 124 8.91 -2.82 9.64
CA TRP A 124 10.06 -1.95 9.52
C TRP A 124 9.83 -0.66 10.27
N THR A 125 10.92 -0.10 10.78
CA THR A 125 10.97 1.27 11.26
C THR A 125 11.90 2.04 10.33
N TYR A 126 11.36 3.10 9.72
CA TYR A 126 12.03 3.89 8.69
C TYR A 126 12.34 3.09 7.42
N GLY A 127 12.57 3.81 6.33
CA GLY A 127 12.91 3.19 5.06
C GLY A 127 12.47 4.01 3.86
N TYR A 128 12.85 3.49 2.70
CA TYR A 128 12.38 3.96 1.41
C TYR A 128 11.58 2.83 0.76
N PHE A 129 10.26 3.05 0.70
CA PHE A 129 9.28 2.08 0.24
C PHE A 129 8.93 2.41 -1.21
N GLU A 130 8.91 1.39 -2.07
CA GLU A 130 8.55 1.53 -3.48
C GLU A 130 7.52 0.46 -3.84
N VAL A 131 6.37 0.89 -4.36
CA VAL A 131 5.37 -0.01 -4.94
C VAL A 131 5.07 0.43 -6.35
N ARG A 132 5.42 -0.40 -7.32
CA ARG A 132 5.10 -0.13 -8.72
C ARG A 132 3.76 -0.76 -9.05
N ALA A 133 2.72 0.03 -9.24
CA ALA A 133 1.37 -0.47 -9.43
C ALA A 133 0.57 0.24 -10.53
N ARG A 134 -0.42 -0.47 -11.08
CA ARG A 134 -1.47 0.08 -11.95
C ARG A 134 -2.83 -0.07 -11.27
N MET A 135 -3.57 1.03 -11.18
CA MET A 135 -4.87 1.07 -10.49
C MET A 135 -5.99 0.43 -11.32
N PRO A 136 -7.01 -0.17 -10.68
CA PRO A 136 -8.27 -0.46 -11.35
C PRO A 136 -8.99 0.83 -11.74
N CYS A 137 -9.74 0.78 -12.82
CA CYS A 137 -10.69 1.81 -13.20
C CYS A 137 -12.10 1.25 -13.01
N GLY A 138 -12.90 1.87 -12.14
CA GLY A 138 -14.27 1.46 -11.90
C GLY A 138 -14.89 2.18 -10.72
N GLN A 139 -16.10 2.70 -10.90
CA GLN A 139 -16.81 3.35 -9.81
C GLN A 139 -16.96 2.38 -8.62
N GLY A 140 -16.68 2.89 -7.41
CA GLY A 140 -16.76 2.11 -6.18
C GLY A 140 -15.49 1.32 -5.83
N THR A 141 -14.46 1.29 -6.69
CA THR A 141 -13.16 0.72 -6.29
C THR A 141 -12.37 1.70 -5.44
N TRP A 142 -11.74 1.20 -4.39
CA TRP A 142 -10.82 1.95 -3.52
C TRP A 142 -9.56 1.12 -3.26
N PRO A 143 -8.62 1.05 -4.23
CA PRO A 143 -7.30 0.45 -4.00
C PRO A 143 -6.47 1.34 -3.06
N ALA A 144 -5.70 0.70 -2.18
CA ALA A 144 -4.81 1.38 -1.25
C ALA A 144 -3.47 0.63 -1.12
N ILE A 145 -2.39 1.39 -0.96
CA ILE A 145 -1.05 0.95 -0.55
C ILE A 145 -0.71 1.77 0.68
N TRP A 146 -0.60 1.10 1.83
CA TRP A 146 -0.55 1.77 3.11
C TRP A 146 0.13 0.90 4.15
N THR A 147 0.45 1.49 5.29
CA THR A 147 1.11 0.84 6.42
C THR A 147 0.38 1.17 7.72
N LEU A 148 0.49 0.29 8.71
CA LEU A 148 -0.03 0.48 10.07
C LEU A 148 1.07 0.28 11.10
N GLY A 149 0.97 1.02 12.20
CA GLY A 149 1.74 0.75 13.41
C GLY A 149 1.52 -0.66 13.94
N THR A 150 2.57 -1.27 14.47
CA THR A 150 2.55 -2.67 14.94
C THR A 150 1.89 -2.85 16.30
N GLY A 151 1.65 -1.76 17.05
CA GLY A 151 0.99 -1.80 18.37
C GLY A 151 -0.51 -2.11 18.32
N GLY A 152 -1.14 -1.97 17.15
CA GLY A 152 -2.53 -2.36 16.90
C GLY A 152 -3.60 -1.40 17.43
N ARG A 153 -3.22 -0.23 17.97
CA ARG A 153 -4.14 0.84 18.36
C ARG A 153 -4.16 1.89 17.28
N TRP A 154 -5.36 2.17 16.78
CA TRP A 154 -5.57 3.21 15.80
C TRP A 154 -6.43 4.32 16.40
N PRO A 155 -6.05 5.60 16.22
CA PRO A 155 -4.94 6.11 15.40
C PRO A 155 -3.60 6.27 16.15
N GLU A 156 -3.47 5.79 17.39
CA GLU A 156 -2.34 6.09 18.28
C GLU A 156 -1.00 5.53 17.77
N ASP A 157 -1.00 4.35 17.16
CA ASP A 157 0.20 3.73 16.63
C ASP A 157 0.48 4.13 15.16
N GLY A 158 -0.40 4.95 14.57
CA GLY A 158 -0.22 5.58 13.27
C GLY A 158 -0.61 4.73 12.05
N GLU A 159 -0.87 5.44 10.95
CA GLU A 159 -1.11 4.91 9.61
C GLU A 159 -0.43 5.84 8.59
N LEU A 160 0.31 5.26 7.63
CA LEU A 160 0.92 6.00 6.53
C LEU A 160 0.37 5.45 5.21
N ASP A 161 -0.44 6.25 4.53
CA ASP A 161 -1.02 5.96 3.23
C ASP A 161 -0.08 6.44 2.12
N ILE A 162 0.69 5.52 1.55
CA ILE A 162 1.58 5.78 0.43
C ILE A 162 0.77 6.17 -0.82
N MET A 163 -0.36 5.48 -1.02
CA MET A 163 -1.28 5.76 -2.12
C MET A 163 -2.67 5.25 -1.79
N GLU A 164 -3.65 6.14 -1.93
CA GLU A 164 -5.05 5.79 -2.11
C GLU A 164 -5.55 6.31 -3.46
N HIS A 165 -6.51 5.59 -4.04
CA HIS A 165 -7.16 6.00 -5.28
C HIS A 165 -8.66 5.72 -5.20
N LEU A 166 -9.46 6.65 -5.71
CA LEU A 166 -10.90 6.53 -5.72
C LEU A 166 -11.38 6.35 -7.15
N GLY A 167 -12.04 5.23 -7.44
CA GLY A 167 -12.54 4.94 -8.78
C GLY A 167 -13.61 5.91 -9.29
N SER A 168 -14.20 6.73 -8.40
CA SER A 168 -15.10 7.84 -8.76
C SER A 168 -14.37 9.08 -9.29
N ASP A 169 -13.09 9.25 -8.96
CA ASP A 169 -12.19 10.26 -9.53
C ASP A 169 -10.91 9.57 -10.00
N PRO A 170 -10.96 8.86 -11.14
CA PRO A 170 -9.91 7.91 -11.54
C PRO A 170 -8.56 8.56 -11.85
N GLN A 171 -8.50 9.89 -11.92
CA GLN A 171 -7.30 10.67 -12.17
C GLN A 171 -6.72 11.28 -10.89
N ARG A 172 -7.28 10.98 -9.71
CA ARG A 172 -6.80 11.48 -8.43
C ARG A 172 -6.20 10.34 -7.62
N VAL A 173 -4.97 10.54 -7.18
CA VAL A 173 -4.32 9.72 -6.15
C VAL A 173 -4.07 10.60 -4.93
N SER A 174 -4.22 10.03 -3.74
CA SER A 174 -3.95 10.71 -2.47
C SER A 174 -2.93 9.96 -1.63
N SER A 175 -2.34 10.68 -0.70
CA SER A 175 -1.51 10.17 0.39
C SER A 175 -1.96 10.84 1.68
N ALA A 176 -1.82 10.14 2.79
CA ALA A 176 -2.25 10.62 4.09
C ALA A 176 -1.40 10.05 5.21
N VAL A 177 -1.37 10.77 6.32
CA VAL A 177 -0.74 10.39 7.58
C VAL A 177 -1.81 10.53 8.65
N HIS A 178 -2.16 9.40 9.27
CA HIS A 178 -3.09 9.37 10.38
C HIS A 178 -2.33 9.14 11.69
N VAL A 179 -2.53 10.05 12.63
CA VAL A 179 -1.96 10.01 13.98
C VAL A 179 -3.01 10.47 14.99
N ALA A 180 -2.73 10.30 16.27
CA ALA A 180 -3.63 10.71 17.36
C ALA A 180 -4.18 12.13 17.22
N THR A 181 -3.35 13.07 16.76
CA THR A 181 -3.72 14.50 16.62
C THR A 181 -4.39 14.86 15.29
N GLY A 182 -4.45 13.94 14.32
CA GLY A 182 -5.06 14.17 13.01
C GLY A 182 -5.26 12.86 12.26
N HIS A 183 -6.51 12.44 12.10
CA HIS A 183 -6.91 11.17 11.48
C HIS A 183 -8.32 11.29 10.88
N GLY A 184 -8.79 10.24 10.17
CA GLY A 184 -10.01 10.29 9.37
C GLY A 184 -10.01 11.49 8.41
N GLY A 185 -11.10 12.26 8.40
CA GLY A 185 -11.19 13.47 7.57
C GLY A 185 -10.28 14.63 7.98
N GLN A 186 -9.50 14.50 9.05
CA GLN A 186 -8.55 15.49 9.55
C GLN A 186 -7.08 15.05 9.39
N ALA A 187 -6.84 13.97 8.64
CA ALA A 187 -5.49 13.48 8.37
C ALA A 187 -4.67 14.51 7.59
N MET A 188 -3.37 14.53 7.85
CA MET A 188 -2.42 15.33 7.07
C MET A 188 -2.17 14.60 5.76
N GLY A 189 -2.23 15.29 4.62
CA GLY A 189 -2.09 14.60 3.35
C GLY A 189 -2.09 15.51 2.14
N GLY A 190 -1.90 14.88 0.99
CA GLY A 190 -1.86 15.53 -0.30
C GLY A 190 -2.57 14.71 -1.37
N ALA A 191 -2.89 15.35 -2.48
CA ALA A 191 -3.41 14.67 -3.66
C ALA A 191 -2.73 15.18 -4.92
N ALA A 192 -2.53 14.29 -5.88
CA ALA A 192 -1.99 14.60 -7.18
C ALA A 192 -2.92 14.11 -8.28
N ARG A 193 -2.85 14.81 -9.43
CA ARG A 193 -3.49 14.35 -10.66
C ARG A 193 -2.55 13.37 -11.37
N LEU A 194 -3.05 12.17 -11.64
CA LEU A 194 -2.34 11.12 -12.35
C LEU A 194 -3.26 10.56 -13.44
N LEU A 195 -3.20 11.19 -14.61
CA LEU A 195 -4.20 11.00 -15.68
C LEU A 195 -4.30 9.56 -16.19
N ASP A 196 -3.20 8.82 -16.09
CA ASP A 196 -3.03 7.48 -16.63
C ASP A 196 -2.84 6.42 -15.52
N ALA A 197 -3.27 6.71 -14.28
CA ALA A 197 -3.19 5.80 -13.13
C ALA A 197 -3.80 4.41 -13.40
N CYS A 198 -4.86 4.37 -14.21
CA CYS A 198 -5.54 3.13 -14.58
C CYS A 198 -4.91 2.39 -15.78
N THR A 199 -4.17 3.09 -16.63
CA THR A 199 -3.68 2.56 -17.90
C THR A 199 -2.21 2.16 -17.82
N THR A 200 -1.45 2.84 -16.97
CA THR A 200 0.00 2.70 -16.85
C THR A 200 0.40 2.29 -15.44
N PHE A 201 1.54 1.61 -15.31
CA PHE A 201 2.16 1.39 -14.02
C PHE A 201 2.90 2.65 -13.56
N HIS A 202 2.68 3.04 -12.32
CA HIS A 202 3.37 4.12 -11.64
C HIS A 202 4.13 3.59 -10.44
N THR A 203 5.17 4.29 -10.02
CA THR A 203 5.92 3.95 -8.80
C THR A 203 5.46 4.88 -7.70
N TYR A 204 4.79 4.32 -6.69
CA TYR A 204 4.36 5.02 -5.48
C TYR A 204 5.44 4.83 -4.43
N GLN A 205 5.89 5.94 -3.85
CA GLN A 205 7.11 5.97 -3.04
C GLN A 205 6.81 6.66 -1.71
N MET A 206 7.45 6.16 -0.65
CA MET A 206 7.45 6.81 0.66
C MET A 206 8.87 6.78 1.21
N HIS A 207 9.38 7.95 1.59
CA HIS A 207 10.65 8.09 2.28
C HIS A 207 10.38 8.42 3.74
N TRP A 208 10.43 7.41 4.59
CA TRP A 208 10.15 7.57 6.01
C TRP A 208 11.45 7.60 6.81
N THR A 209 11.67 8.70 7.52
CA THR A 209 12.83 8.91 8.40
C THR A 209 12.37 9.15 9.84
N PRO A 210 13.30 9.25 10.82
CA PRO A 210 12.94 9.67 12.18
C PRO A 210 12.27 11.04 12.27
N ASN A 211 12.44 11.90 11.26
CA ASN A 211 12.03 13.31 11.33
C ASN A 211 10.86 13.65 10.41
N ASP A 212 10.66 12.88 9.33
CA ASP A 212 9.70 13.18 8.28
C ASP A 212 9.23 11.94 7.53
N VAL A 213 8.16 12.15 6.76
CA VAL A 213 7.55 11.23 5.79
C VAL A 213 7.08 12.02 4.57
#